data_AF-A0A7S8F8G2-F1
#
_entry.id   AF-A0A7S8F8G2-F1
#
_cell.length_a   1.000
_cell.length_b   1.000
_cell.length_c   1.000
_cell.angle_alpha   90.00
_cell.angle_beta   90.00
_cell.angle_gamma   90.00
#
_symmetry.space_group_name_H-M   'P 1'
#
loop_
_entity.id
_entity.type
_entity.pdbx_description
1 polymer ?
#
loop_
_entity_poly.entity_id
_entity_poly.type
_entity_poly.pdbx_seq_one_letter_code
_entity_poly.pdbx_strand_id
1 'polypeptide(L)'
;MSDYMDLETRKEKIGAIGPRFIDDRHNFYYKTINLSKSGFRHKIDVSKISQPIHSSLLISSGSLISVKTLKEVGMMRENYFIDYVDTEWCIRAEALGFKNFMSAKAIMRHTIGDKMIQLVFFNVPVHSPFRRYYRVRNAIYMLREPHVPFLLFFREMIFNFIHQMILVCFEKKKMEYLRSYFNGIRDGVKFDKNN
;
A
#
# COMPACT_ATOMS: atom_id res chain seq x y z
N MET A 1 -19.32 -18.80 10.73
CA MET A 1 -19.46 -18.11 9.44
C MET A 1 -18.15 -17.37 9.13
N SER A 2 -17.68 -17.33 7.88
CA SER A 2 -16.43 -16.64 7.52
C SER A 2 -16.64 -15.12 7.59
N ASP A 3 -15.57 -14.34 7.78
CA ASP A 3 -15.70 -12.87 7.85
C ASP A 3 -16.29 -12.27 6.57
N TYR A 4 -16.01 -12.87 5.41
CA TYR A 4 -16.57 -12.43 4.14
C TYR A 4 -18.10 -12.65 4.10
N MET A 5 -18.56 -13.84 4.49
CA MET A 5 -20.00 -14.14 4.58
C MET A 5 -20.70 -13.27 5.64
N ASP A 6 -20.03 -12.98 6.76
CA ASP A 6 -20.52 -12.05 7.79
C ASP A 6 -20.71 -10.64 7.21
N LEU A 7 -19.86 -10.19 6.29
CA LEU A 7 -20.01 -8.90 5.60
C LEU A 7 -21.13 -8.92 4.54
N GLU A 8 -21.31 -10.04 3.83
CA GLU A 8 -22.39 -10.19 2.85
C GLU A 8 -23.77 -10.13 3.52
N THR A 9 -23.94 -10.78 4.68
CA THR A 9 -25.18 -10.70 5.45
C THR A 9 -25.49 -9.30 5.96
N ARG A 10 -24.46 -8.49 6.24
CA ARG A 10 -24.59 -7.05 6.58
C ARG A 10 -24.91 -6.18 5.36
N LYS A 11 -25.02 -6.75 4.16
CA LYS A 11 -25.25 -6.06 2.88
C LYS A 11 -24.17 -5.02 2.57
N GLU A 12 -22.94 -5.25 3.01
CA GLU A 12 -21.82 -4.38 2.69
C GLU A 12 -21.40 -4.54 1.23
N LYS A 13 -21.04 -3.44 0.57
CA LYS A 13 -20.48 -3.48 -0.79
C LYS A 13 -18.98 -3.78 -0.72
N ILE A 14 -18.62 -5.05 -0.67
CA ILE A 14 -17.24 -5.49 -0.35
C ILE A 14 -16.29 -5.28 -1.54
N GLY A 15 -15.24 -4.50 -1.32
CA GLY A 15 -14.10 -4.29 -2.21
C GLY A 15 -13.17 -5.50 -2.17
N ALA A 16 -12.35 -5.54 -1.12
CA ALA A 16 -11.48 -6.65 -0.79
C ALA A 16 -11.54 -6.94 0.72
N ILE A 17 -11.21 -8.17 1.11
CA ILE A 17 -10.91 -8.51 2.51
C ILE A 17 -9.51 -9.10 2.61
N GLY A 18 -8.64 -8.48 3.41
CA GLY A 18 -7.26 -8.91 3.65
C GLY A 18 -7.05 -9.56 5.02
N PRO A 19 -6.00 -10.37 5.18
CA PRO A 19 -5.65 -11.00 6.45
C PRO A 19 -4.89 -10.02 7.34
N ARG A 20 -4.95 -10.24 8.65
CA ARG A 20 -4.03 -9.56 9.58
C ARG A 20 -2.64 -10.10 9.40
N PHE A 21 -1.66 -9.22 9.19
CA PHE A 21 -0.27 -9.63 9.12
C PHE A 21 0.38 -9.60 10.49
N ILE A 22 1.08 -10.68 10.82
CA ILE A 22 1.92 -10.77 12.03
C ILE A 22 3.38 -10.91 11.62
N ASP A 23 4.23 -10.10 12.26
CA ASP A 23 5.69 -10.24 12.18
C ASP A 23 6.14 -11.26 13.23
N ASP A 24 6.55 -12.45 12.81
CA ASP A 24 6.96 -13.51 13.74
C ASP A 24 8.24 -13.17 14.53
N ARG A 25 9.10 -12.29 14.00
CA ARG A 25 10.38 -11.96 14.65
C ARG A 25 10.17 -11.08 15.89
N HIS A 26 9.15 -10.24 15.87
CA HIS A 26 8.89 -9.24 16.91
C HIS A 26 7.50 -9.38 17.54
N ASN A 27 6.74 -10.40 17.13
CA ASN A 27 5.42 -10.76 17.65
C ASN A 27 4.42 -9.59 17.71
N PHE A 28 4.35 -8.78 16.64
CA PHE A 28 3.37 -7.69 16.53
C PHE A 28 2.55 -7.78 15.25
N TYR A 29 1.33 -7.23 15.31
CA TYR A 29 0.46 -7.09 14.16
C TYR A 29 0.71 -5.79 13.42
N TYR A 30 0.83 -5.86 12.10
CA TYR A 30 0.88 -4.66 11.27
C TYR A 30 -0.45 -3.90 11.38
N LYS A 31 -0.38 -2.62 11.73
CA LYS A 31 -1.56 -1.74 11.81
C LYS A 31 -2.18 -1.57 10.43
N THR A 32 -3.51 -1.61 10.37
CA THR A 32 -4.24 -1.23 9.17
C THR A 32 -4.31 0.29 9.03
N ILE A 33 -4.60 0.80 7.84
CA ILE A 33 -4.68 2.24 7.56
C ILE A 33 -6.07 2.58 7.04
N ASN A 34 -6.72 3.56 7.68
CA ASN A 34 -7.87 4.26 7.12
C ASN A 34 -7.46 5.61 6.58
N LEU A 35 -7.98 5.95 5.40
CA LEU A 35 -7.74 7.25 4.77
C LEU A 35 -8.91 8.19 5.08
N SER A 36 -8.60 9.43 5.47
CA SER A 36 -9.59 10.50 5.40
C SER A 36 -9.87 10.84 3.95
N LYS A 37 -11.01 11.50 3.68
CA LYS A 37 -11.32 12.02 2.33
C LYS A 37 -10.22 12.93 1.77
N SER A 38 -9.53 13.66 2.64
CA SER A 38 -8.42 14.53 2.27
C SER A 38 -7.09 13.79 2.07
N GLY A 39 -6.96 12.54 2.52
CA GLY A 39 -5.76 11.70 2.34
C GLY A 39 -4.91 11.48 3.60
N PHE A 40 -5.38 11.90 4.78
CA PHE A 40 -4.68 11.61 6.04
C PHE A 40 -4.77 10.14 6.40
N ARG A 41 -3.65 9.57 6.84
CA ARG A 41 -3.56 8.17 7.26
C ARG A 41 -3.79 8.03 8.76
N HIS A 42 -4.85 7.33 9.12
CA HIS A 42 -5.15 6.91 10.49
C HIS A 42 -4.77 5.45 10.65
N LYS A 43 -3.77 5.18 11.50
CA LYS A 43 -3.34 3.81 11.80
C LYS A 43 -4.26 3.21 12.86
N ILE A 44 -4.79 2.02 12.61
CA ILE A 44 -5.67 1.31 13.53
C ILE A 44 -5.00 0.01 13.94
N ASP A 45 -5.01 -0.27 15.25
CA ASP A 45 -4.53 -1.54 15.77
C ASP A 45 -5.53 -2.66 15.46
N VAL A 46 -5.00 -3.77 14.94
CA VAL A 46 -5.77 -4.95 14.55
C VAL A 46 -5.46 -6.16 15.44
N SER A 47 -4.64 -5.99 16.47
CA SER A 47 -4.16 -7.09 17.32
C SER A 47 -5.30 -7.86 18.00
N LYS A 48 -6.36 -7.15 18.41
CA LYS A 48 -7.47 -7.69 19.22
C LYS A 48 -8.87 -7.51 18.60
N ILE A 49 -8.97 -7.43 17.28
CA ILE A 49 -10.29 -7.30 16.62
C ILE A 49 -11.05 -8.63 16.68
N SER A 50 -12.35 -8.57 16.98
CA SER A 50 -13.25 -9.73 17.04
C SER A 50 -14.16 -9.88 15.83
N GLN A 51 -14.22 -8.85 14.98
CA GLN A 51 -15.00 -8.80 13.75
C GLN A 51 -14.21 -8.08 12.66
N PRO A 52 -14.50 -8.32 11.37
CA PRO A 52 -13.83 -7.59 10.30
C PRO A 52 -14.04 -6.08 10.47
N ILE A 53 -12.95 -5.32 10.30
CA ILE A 53 -12.99 -3.86 10.40
C ILE A 53 -12.62 -3.22 9.07
N HIS A 54 -13.08 -1.99 8.85
CA HIS A 54 -12.71 -1.22 7.68
C HIS A 54 -11.19 -1.01 7.57
N SER A 55 -10.67 -1.04 6.35
CA SER A 55 -9.27 -0.78 6.01
C SER A 55 -9.19 -0.14 4.64
N SER A 56 -8.74 1.12 4.54
CA SER A 56 -8.58 1.75 3.22
C SER A 56 -7.42 1.21 2.40
N LEU A 57 -6.47 0.51 3.03
CA LEU A 57 -5.28 -0.01 2.36
C LEU A 57 -5.01 -1.44 2.79
N LEU A 58 -5.13 -2.36 1.84
CA LEU A 58 -4.79 -3.76 2.01
C LEU A 58 -3.53 -4.10 1.22
N ILE A 59 -2.88 -5.20 1.60
CA ILE A 59 -1.83 -5.83 0.80
C ILE A 59 -2.51 -6.92 -0.02
N SER A 60 -2.26 -6.98 -1.33
CA SER A 60 -2.88 -7.96 -2.22
C SER A 60 -2.54 -9.40 -1.83
N SER A 61 -1.34 -9.63 -1.33
CA SER A 61 -0.91 -10.93 -0.78
C SER A 61 -1.89 -11.42 0.28
N GLY A 62 -2.62 -12.49 -0.02
CA GLY A 62 -3.59 -13.08 0.90
C GLY A 62 -4.95 -12.38 0.96
N SER A 63 -5.16 -11.30 0.20
CA SER A 63 -6.47 -10.67 0.10
C SER A 63 -7.41 -11.45 -0.80
N LEU A 64 -8.68 -11.50 -0.42
CA LEU A 64 -9.78 -12.05 -1.20
C LEU A 64 -10.55 -10.90 -1.86
N ILE A 65 -10.71 -11.01 -3.18
CA ILE A 65 -11.55 -10.12 -3.99
C ILE A 65 -12.54 -11.00 -4.75
N SER A 66 -13.83 -10.67 -4.70
CA SER A 66 -14.82 -11.40 -5.48
C SER A 66 -14.64 -11.10 -6.97
N VAL A 67 -14.87 -12.09 -7.85
CA VAL A 67 -14.81 -11.88 -9.31
C VAL A 67 -15.79 -10.78 -9.75
N LYS A 68 -16.95 -10.70 -9.09
CA LYS A 68 -17.94 -9.64 -9.34
C LYS A 68 -17.36 -8.26 -9.03
N THR A 69 -16.78 -8.09 -7.83
CA THR A 69 -16.14 -6.84 -7.43
C THR A 69 -15.00 -6.47 -8.37
N LEU A 70 -14.16 -7.44 -8.76
CA LEU A 70 -13.05 -7.18 -9.67
C LEU A 70 -13.53 -6.71 -11.06
N LYS A 71 -14.64 -7.27 -11.56
CA LYS A 71 -15.28 -6.82 -12.82
C LYS A 71 -15.87 -5.41 -12.71
N GLU A 72 -16.44 -5.05 -11.57
CA GLU A 72 -17.04 -3.73 -11.35
C GLU A 72 -15.99 -2.63 -11.09
N VAL A 73 -14.98 -2.93 -10.27
CA VAL A 73 -13.91 -1.97 -9.94
C VAL A 73 -12.91 -1.86 -11.10
N GLY A 74 -12.64 -2.98 -11.78
CA GLY A 74 -11.61 -3.13 -12.82
C GLY A 74 -10.33 -3.77 -12.27
N MET A 75 -9.53 -4.33 -13.18
CA MET A 75 -8.26 -4.99 -12.86
C MET A 75 -7.27 -4.06 -12.13
N MET A 76 -6.29 -4.65 -11.46
CA MET A 76 -5.15 -3.91 -10.92
C MET A 76 -4.31 -3.33 -12.05
N ARG A 77 -3.66 -2.19 -11.78
CA ARG A 77 -2.86 -1.45 -12.76
C ARG A 77 -1.56 -2.18 -13.07
N GLU A 78 -1.51 -2.92 -14.17
CA GLU A 78 -0.31 -3.67 -14.59
C GLU A 78 0.90 -2.76 -14.80
N ASN A 79 0.68 -1.55 -15.32
CA ASN A 79 1.72 -0.55 -15.53
C ASN A 79 2.42 -0.12 -14.23
N TYR A 80 1.81 -0.30 -13.05
CA TYR A 80 2.49 -0.06 -11.77
C TYR A 80 3.53 -1.13 -11.47
N PHE A 81 3.34 -2.37 -11.93
CA PHE A 81 4.21 -3.54 -11.71
C PHE A 81 4.40 -3.93 -10.22
N ILE A 82 5.00 -3.08 -9.40
CA ILE A 82 5.23 -3.27 -7.96
C ILE A 82 5.07 -1.96 -7.19
N ASP A 83 4.68 -2.06 -5.92
CA ASP A 83 4.42 -0.94 -5.00
C ASP A 83 3.29 -0.02 -5.49
N TYR A 84 2.41 0.39 -4.57
CA TYR A 84 1.21 1.20 -4.83
C TYR A 84 0.13 0.58 -5.73
N VAL A 85 0.35 -0.61 -6.31
CA VAL A 85 -0.68 -1.37 -7.08
C VAL A 85 -1.92 -1.57 -6.21
N ASP A 86 -1.74 -2.15 -5.02
CA ASP A 86 -2.83 -2.43 -4.08
C ASP A 86 -3.44 -1.14 -3.52
N THR A 87 -2.59 -0.15 -3.22
CA THR A 87 -3.01 1.17 -2.72
C THR A 87 -3.95 1.85 -3.70
N GLU A 88 -3.57 1.91 -4.98
CA GLU A 88 -4.40 2.48 -6.04
C GLU A 88 -5.73 1.73 -6.14
N TRP A 89 -5.68 0.40 -6.18
CA TRP A 89 -6.89 -0.40 -6.38
C TRP A 89 -7.86 -0.26 -5.21
N CYS A 90 -7.36 -0.29 -3.97
CA CYS A 90 -8.21 -0.11 -2.78
C CYS A 90 -8.88 1.27 -2.76
N ILE A 91 -8.14 2.33 -3.07
CA ILE A 91 -8.69 3.70 -3.12
C ILE A 91 -9.70 3.83 -4.27
N ARG A 92 -9.42 3.21 -5.43
CA ARG A 92 -10.37 3.18 -6.56
C ARG A 92 -11.66 2.45 -6.19
N ALA A 93 -11.57 1.32 -5.50
CA ALA A 93 -12.73 0.60 -5.00
C ALA A 93 -13.56 1.48 -4.06
N GLU A 94 -12.92 2.17 -3.10
CA GLU A 94 -13.62 3.10 -2.20
C GLU A 94 -14.30 4.26 -2.95
N ALA A 95 -13.65 4.82 -3.97
CA ALA A 95 -14.24 5.87 -4.81
C ALA A 95 -15.48 5.40 -5.59
N LEU A 96 -15.60 4.09 -5.86
CA LEU A 96 -16.76 3.44 -6.48
C LEU A 96 -17.82 2.95 -5.45
N GLY A 97 -17.66 3.36 -4.19
CA GLY A 97 -18.58 3.06 -3.10
C GLY A 97 -18.41 1.67 -2.48
N PHE A 98 -17.34 0.94 -2.83
CA PHE A 98 -17.00 -0.29 -2.14
C PHE A 98 -16.28 0.01 -0.82
N LYS A 99 -16.20 -0.99 0.06
CA LYS A 99 -15.43 -0.93 1.30
C LYS A 99 -14.47 -2.10 1.39
N ASN A 100 -13.24 -1.79 1.78
CA ASN A 100 -12.21 -2.78 2.00
C ASN A 100 -12.13 -3.13 3.49
N PHE A 101 -11.79 -4.38 3.82
CA PHE A 101 -11.85 -4.90 5.18
C PHE A 101 -10.59 -5.66 5.58
N MET A 102 -10.24 -5.55 6.85
CA MET A 102 -9.29 -6.42 7.52
C MET A 102 -10.05 -7.53 8.24
N SER A 103 -9.73 -8.79 7.94
CA SER A 103 -10.34 -9.96 8.57
C SER A 103 -9.93 -10.08 10.05
N ALA A 104 -10.86 -10.42 10.93
CA ALA A 104 -10.55 -10.81 12.29
C ALA A 104 -10.05 -12.25 12.39
N LYS A 105 -10.50 -13.15 11.50
CA LYS A 105 -10.18 -14.58 11.59
C LYS A 105 -8.92 -14.97 10.82
N ALA A 106 -8.65 -14.35 9.67
CA ALA A 106 -7.48 -14.67 8.85
C ALA A 106 -6.23 -13.95 9.36
N ILE A 107 -5.17 -14.72 9.62
CA ILE A 107 -3.87 -14.23 10.05
C ILE A 107 -2.82 -14.79 9.08
N MET A 108 -1.99 -13.91 8.52
CA MET A 108 -0.88 -14.27 7.65
C MET A 108 0.45 -13.92 8.34
N ARG A 109 1.30 -14.93 8.52
CA ARG A 109 2.67 -14.73 9.00
C ARG A 109 3.50 -14.18 7.85
N HIS A 110 4.07 -13.00 8.04
CA HIS A 110 4.87 -12.36 7.01
C HIS A 110 5.92 -11.44 7.64
N THR A 111 7.18 -11.64 7.27
CA THR A 111 8.25 -10.70 7.60
C THR A 111 8.40 -9.71 6.45
N ILE A 112 8.21 -8.42 6.72
CA ILE A 112 8.40 -7.38 5.71
C ILE A 112 9.88 -6.96 5.69
N GLY A 113 10.59 -7.39 4.65
CA GLY A 113 11.96 -6.96 4.33
C GLY A 113 13.06 -7.79 5.00
N ASP A 114 14.18 -7.93 4.29
CA ASP A 114 15.31 -8.76 4.73
C ASP A 114 16.39 -7.94 5.46
N LYS A 115 16.56 -6.66 5.08
CA LYS A 115 17.60 -5.78 5.61
C LYS A 115 16.99 -4.45 6.08
N MET A 116 17.41 -3.99 7.27
CA MET A 116 16.99 -2.73 7.87
C MET A 116 18.21 -1.89 8.22
N ILE A 117 18.15 -0.57 7.98
CA ILE A 117 19.04 0.41 8.60
C ILE A 117 18.42 0.79 9.94
N GLN A 118 19.15 0.56 11.03
CA GLN A 118 18.74 0.95 12.37
C GLN A 118 19.20 2.38 12.65
N LEU A 119 18.25 3.32 12.77
CA LEU A 119 18.52 4.68 13.23
C LEU A 119 17.99 4.82 14.66
N VAL A 120 18.50 5.80 15.40
CA VAL A 120 18.22 6.02 16.82
C VAL A 120 16.72 6.01 17.15
N PHE A 121 15.89 6.56 16.26
CA PHE A 121 14.45 6.72 16.50
C PHE A 121 13.55 5.84 15.61
N PHE A 122 14.08 5.22 14.56
CA PHE A 122 13.28 4.42 13.64
C PHE A 122 14.13 3.48 12.78
N ASN A 123 13.54 2.39 12.33
CA ASN A 123 14.17 1.45 11.41
C ASN A 123 13.68 1.70 9.98
N VAL A 124 14.60 1.67 9.02
CA VAL A 124 14.32 1.94 7.61
C VAL A 124 14.60 0.69 6.78
N PRO A 125 13.61 0.13 6.08
CA PRO A 125 13.84 -1.04 5.24
C PRO A 125 14.73 -0.69 4.05
N VAL A 126 15.72 -1.54 3.78
CA VAL A 126 16.59 -1.42 2.63
C VAL A 126 15.93 -2.14 1.46
N HIS A 127 15.47 -1.35 0.50
CA HIS A 127 14.94 -1.86 -0.76
C HIS A 127 15.97 -1.69 -1.87
N SER A 128 15.96 -2.57 -2.86
CA SER A 128 16.84 -2.46 -4.03
C SER A 128 16.60 -1.14 -4.77
N PRO A 129 17.62 -0.59 -5.46
CA PRO A 129 17.44 0.58 -6.33
C PRO A 129 16.33 0.39 -7.35
N PHE A 130 16.14 -0.84 -7.86
CA PHE A 130 15.02 -1.20 -8.74
C PHE A 130 13.66 -0.96 -8.08
N ARG A 131 13.45 -1.47 -6.86
CA ARG A 131 12.19 -1.25 -6.14
C ARG A 131 11.99 0.23 -5.78
N ARG A 132 13.06 0.95 -5.41
CA ARG A 132 13.00 2.41 -5.16
C ARG A 132 12.58 3.20 -6.40
N TYR A 133 13.04 2.81 -7.59
CA TYR A 133 12.61 3.40 -8.85
C TYR A 133 11.08 3.32 -9.02
N TYR A 134 10.50 2.11 -8.87
CA TYR A 134 9.05 1.91 -9.00
C TYR A 134 8.25 2.68 -7.95
N ARG A 135 8.73 2.73 -6.69
CA ARG A 135 8.06 3.52 -5.65
C ARG A 135 7.97 5.00 -6.00
N VAL A 136 9.06 5.60 -6.50
CA VAL A 136 9.08 7.02 -6.86
C VAL A 136 8.21 7.27 -8.11
N ARG A 137 8.38 6.45 -9.15
CA ARG A 137 7.60 6.53 -10.39
C ARG A 137 6.09 6.39 -10.13
N ASN A 138 5.69 5.37 -9.40
CA ASN A 138 4.28 5.08 -9.12
C ASN A 138 3.65 6.07 -8.15
N ALA A 139 4.44 6.71 -7.27
CA ALA A 139 3.95 7.85 -6.50
C ALA A 139 3.51 9.00 -7.41
N ILE A 140 4.23 9.26 -8.51
CA ILE A 140 3.81 10.25 -9.51
C ILE A 140 2.60 9.76 -10.31
N TYR A 141 2.50 8.46 -10.60
CA TYR A 141 1.28 7.92 -11.27
C TYR A 141 0.04 8.14 -10.41
N MET A 142 0.15 7.97 -9.08
CA MET A 142 -0.95 8.22 -8.16
C MET A 142 -1.47 9.67 -8.23
N LEU A 143 -0.64 10.67 -8.53
CA LEU A 143 -1.11 12.05 -8.73
C LEU A 143 -2.12 12.17 -9.88
N ARG A 144 -2.03 11.30 -10.87
CA ARG A 144 -2.89 11.31 -12.05
C ARG A 144 -4.17 10.51 -11.85
N GLU A 145 -4.26 9.75 -10.77
CA GLU A 145 -5.46 8.99 -10.45
C GLU A 145 -6.50 9.92 -9.80
N PRO A 146 -7.67 10.12 -10.42
CA PRO A 146 -8.66 11.10 -9.95
C PRO A 146 -9.25 10.73 -8.57
N HIS A 147 -9.24 9.44 -8.22
CA HIS A 147 -9.67 8.92 -6.93
C HIS A 147 -8.63 9.05 -5.83
N VAL A 148 -7.36 9.37 -6.14
CA VAL A 148 -6.31 9.46 -5.13
C VAL A 148 -6.26 10.87 -4.53
N PRO A 149 -6.39 11.01 -3.20
CA PRO A 149 -6.31 12.33 -2.57
C PRO A 149 -4.93 12.96 -2.69
N PHE A 150 -4.88 14.27 -2.98
CA PHE A 150 -3.63 15.00 -3.15
C PHE A 150 -2.70 14.94 -1.93
N LEU A 151 -3.24 14.99 -0.69
CA LEU A 151 -2.39 14.91 0.51
C LEU A 151 -1.74 13.54 0.66
N LEU A 152 -2.41 12.46 0.21
CA LEU A 152 -1.81 11.13 0.21
C LEU A 152 -0.62 11.10 -0.75
N PHE A 153 -0.78 11.60 -1.97
CA PHE A 153 0.30 11.75 -2.93
C PHE A 153 1.48 12.55 -2.34
N PHE A 154 1.20 13.74 -1.81
CA PHE A 154 2.23 14.64 -1.28
C PHE A 154 3.00 14.00 -0.12
N ARG A 155 2.27 13.32 0.79
CA ARG A 155 2.88 12.52 1.85
C ARG A 155 3.80 11.46 1.26
N GLU A 156 3.33 10.64 0.32
CA GLU A 156 4.16 9.58 -0.27
C GLU A 156 5.41 10.12 -0.95
N MET A 157 5.34 11.28 -1.62
CA MET A 157 6.51 11.93 -2.21
C MET A 157 7.54 12.36 -1.15
N ILE A 158 7.10 12.99 -0.06
CA ILE A 158 7.99 13.37 1.05
C ILE A 158 8.67 12.15 1.65
N PHE A 159 7.89 11.12 2.00
CA PHE A 159 8.45 9.91 2.60
C PHE A 159 9.37 9.17 1.63
N ASN A 160 9.07 9.15 0.34
CA ASN A 160 9.96 8.57 -0.66
C ASN A 160 11.27 9.35 -0.79
N PHE A 161 11.23 10.68 -0.73
CA PHE A 161 12.43 11.52 -0.73
C PHE A 161 13.29 11.28 0.51
N ILE A 162 12.71 11.34 1.70
CA ILE A 162 13.43 11.10 2.97
C ILE A 162 14.06 9.71 2.98
N HIS A 163 13.29 8.67 2.62
CA HIS A 163 13.80 7.30 2.53
C HIS A 163 14.94 7.20 1.51
N GLN A 164 14.82 7.88 0.36
CA GLN A 164 15.88 7.91 -0.63
C GLN A 164 17.18 8.52 -0.08
N MET A 165 17.09 9.65 0.62
CA MET A 165 18.26 10.33 1.19
C MET A 165 18.95 9.46 2.24
N ILE A 166 18.18 8.76 3.07
CA ILE A 166 18.72 7.79 4.04
C ILE A 166 19.49 6.69 3.31
N LEU A 167 18.93 6.09 2.25
CA LEU A 167 19.64 5.04 1.50
C LEU A 167 20.93 5.56 0.86
N VAL A 168 20.94 6.80 0.34
CA VAL A 168 22.15 7.42 -0.22
C VAL A 168 23.21 7.68 0.86
N CYS A 169 22.82 8.03 2.07
CA CYS A 169 23.75 8.25 3.18
C CYS A 169 24.38 6.93 3.68
N PHE A 170 23.58 5.87 3.83
CA PHE A 170 23.97 4.67 4.58
C PHE A 170 24.30 3.44 3.71
N GLU A 171 23.86 3.36 2.46
CA GLU A 171 24.17 2.21 1.58
C GLU A 171 25.40 2.44 0.71
N LYS A 172 26.10 1.35 0.36
CA LYS A 172 27.29 1.40 -0.50
C LYS A 172 26.97 1.87 -1.93
N LYS A 173 25.79 1.51 -2.44
CA LYS A 173 25.35 1.73 -3.83
C LYS A 173 24.72 3.10 -4.08
N LYS A 174 25.34 4.17 -3.56
CA LYS A 174 24.79 5.54 -3.55
C LYS A 174 24.33 6.03 -4.92
N MET A 175 25.18 5.82 -5.93
CA MET A 175 24.89 6.25 -7.31
C MET A 175 23.73 5.49 -7.93
N GLU A 176 23.55 4.20 -7.64
CA GLU A 176 22.40 3.43 -8.10
C GLU A 176 21.11 4.00 -7.49
N TYR A 177 21.11 4.34 -6.21
CA TYR A 177 19.98 4.97 -5.55
C TYR A 177 19.66 6.34 -6.15
N LEU A 178 20.64 7.23 -6.35
CA LEU A 178 20.39 8.53 -6.98
C LEU A 178 19.81 8.37 -8.39
N ARG A 179 20.41 7.52 -9.22
CA ARG A 179 19.92 7.23 -10.58
C ARG A 179 18.49 6.70 -10.55
N SER A 180 18.18 5.74 -9.68
CA SER A 180 16.82 5.21 -9.53
C SER A 180 15.80 6.29 -9.15
N TYR A 181 16.17 7.22 -8.28
CA TYR A 181 15.29 8.31 -7.87
C TYR A 181 14.98 9.26 -9.04
N PHE A 182 16.02 9.76 -9.72
CA PHE A 182 15.85 10.67 -10.85
C PHE A 182 15.17 10.01 -12.05
N ASN A 183 15.53 8.75 -12.36
CA ASN A 183 14.85 7.98 -13.40
C ASN A 183 13.38 7.76 -13.04
N GLY A 184 13.08 7.47 -11.77
CA GLY A 184 11.72 7.30 -11.28
C GLY A 184 10.89 8.58 -11.44
N ILE A 185 11.47 9.74 -11.12
CA ILE A 185 10.83 11.04 -11.35
C ILE A 185 10.58 11.27 -12.84
N ARG A 186 11.64 11.14 -13.65
CA ARG A 186 11.59 11.38 -15.10
C ARG A 186 10.51 10.51 -15.76
N ASP A 187 10.53 9.21 -15.50
CA ASP A 187 9.59 8.27 -16.11
C ASP A 187 8.18 8.41 -15.52
N GLY A 188 8.09 8.81 -14.26
CA GLY A 188 6.83 9.18 -13.60
C GLY A 188 6.14 10.34 -14.32
N VAL A 189 6.89 11.39 -14.63
CA VAL A 189 6.39 12.58 -15.35
C VAL A 189 6.16 12.29 -16.83
N LYS A 190 6.99 11.48 -17.49
CA LYS A 190 6.83 11.14 -18.91
C LYS A 190 5.64 10.24 -19.22
N PHE A 191 5.12 9.51 -18.24
CA PHE A 191 3.97 8.64 -18.48
C PHE A 191 2.81 9.44 -19.05
N ASP A 192 2.11 8.90 -20.03
CA ASP A 192 0.85 9.42 -20.51
C ASP A 192 -0.18 8.32 -20.24
N LYS A 193 -1.32 8.68 -19.63
CA LYS A 193 -2.38 7.70 -19.33
C LYS A 193 -3.04 7.15 -20.60
N ASN A 194 -2.82 7.82 -21.74
CA ASN A 194 -3.43 7.50 -23.01
C ASN A 194 -2.57 6.59 -23.91
N ASN A 195 -1.41 6.12 -23.44
CA ASN A 195 -0.56 5.12 -24.11
C ASN A 195 -0.59 3.77 -23.39
#